data_AF-Q5DH02-F1
#
_entry.id   AF-Q5DH02-F1
#
_cell.length_a   1.000
_cell.length_b   1.000
_cell.length_c   1.000
_cell.angle_alpha   90.00
_cell.angle_beta   90.00
_cell.angle_gamma   90.00
#
_symmetry.space_group_name_H-M   'P 1'
#
loop_
_entity.id
_entity.type
_entity.pdbx_description
1 polymer ?
#
loop_
_entity_poly.entity_id
_entity_poly.type
_entity_poly.pdbx_seq_one_letter_code
_entity_poly.pdbx_strand_id
1 'polypeptide(L)'
;MLCPRMTTSKNLSSNSFFCKMCPTTRNQHLFPVTTFLLLLFFLLVLFFFNIFRQLSKLKVIMAGENDITDIPVEVGNIPTLHDLHLNNNPNLNSLPAELSLCSKLIILNLESCPLRALPEPIVQGGSAMIIYFLQQVLQLRRQQNIL
;
A
#
# COMPACT_ATOMS: atom_id res chain seq x y z
N MET A 1 66.26 -28.03 24.66
CA MET A 1 67.10 -27.92 25.87
C MET A 1 66.43 -26.97 26.84
N LEU A 2 66.28 -27.42 28.09
CA LEU A 2 66.06 -26.64 29.33
C LEU A 2 64.69 -25.97 29.54
N CYS A 3 63.85 -26.67 30.31
CA CYS A 3 62.91 -26.08 31.27
C CYS A 3 63.67 -25.47 32.47
N PRO A 4 63.07 -24.51 33.18
CA PRO A 4 63.09 -24.55 34.65
C PRO A 4 61.65 -24.46 35.19
N ARG A 5 61.17 -25.47 35.91
CA ARG A 5 61.31 -25.78 37.35
C ARG A 5 60.08 -25.30 38.12
N MET A 6 59.19 -26.26 38.40
CA MET A 6 58.01 -26.11 39.26
C MET A 6 58.44 -25.98 40.73
N THR A 7 57.67 -25.22 41.51
CA THR A 7 57.52 -25.43 42.96
C THR A 7 56.04 -25.54 43.30
N THR A 8 55.69 -26.69 43.87
CA THR A 8 54.37 -27.12 44.33
C THR A 8 54.01 -26.52 45.69
N SER A 9 52.73 -26.22 45.95
CA SER A 9 51.92 -26.97 46.94
C SER A 9 50.49 -26.42 47.10
N LYS A 10 49.55 -27.36 47.33
CA LYS A 10 48.19 -27.23 47.93
C LYS A 10 47.11 -26.60 47.04
N ASN A 11 45.89 -27.13 46.91
CA ASN A 11 45.25 -28.38 47.32
C ASN A 11 43.86 -28.42 46.63
N LEU A 12 43.41 -29.63 46.24
CA LEU A 12 42.00 -30.07 46.09
C LEU A 12 41.04 -29.29 45.16
N SER A 13 40.83 -29.78 43.93
CA SER A 13 39.64 -30.60 43.58
C SER A 13 39.58 -30.92 42.07
N SER A 14 39.92 -32.18 41.78
CA SER A 14 39.40 -33.08 40.74
C SER A 14 38.74 -32.51 39.47
N ASN A 15 39.46 -32.70 38.34
CA ASN A 15 39.01 -33.18 37.03
C ASN A 15 37.56 -32.82 36.60
N SER A 16 37.34 -32.20 35.44
CA SER A 16 37.55 -32.94 34.19
C SER A 16 37.24 -32.14 32.91
N PHE A 17 37.96 -32.51 31.84
CA PHE A 17 37.66 -32.40 30.40
C PHE A 17 37.56 -31.03 29.70
N PHE A 18 38.57 -30.80 28.83
CA PHE A 18 38.49 -30.23 27.46
C PHE A 18 37.26 -29.37 27.10
N CYS A 19 37.50 -28.10 26.73
CA CYS A 19 37.25 -27.71 25.34
C CYS A 19 37.93 -26.39 24.94
N LYS A 20 38.33 -26.39 23.67
CA LYS A 20 38.98 -25.36 22.86
C LYS A 20 37.94 -24.31 22.40
N MET A 21 38.46 -23.11 22.09
CA MET A 21 37.97 -22.14 21.09
C MET A 21 36.94 -21.03 21.43
N CYS A 22 37.37 -19.80 21.12
CA CYS A 22 36.66 -18.69 20.44
C CYS A 22 35.62 -17.84 21.22
N PRO A 23 35.21 -16.66 20.70
CA PRO A 23 35.98 -15.56 20.09
C PRO A 23 35.58 -14.18 20.67
N THR A 24 36.30 -13.13 20.29
CA THR A 24 35.87 -11.73 20.35
C THR A 24 34.45 -11.54 19.80
N THR A 25 33.52 -11.06 20.62
CA THR A 25 32.23 -10.50 20.16
C THR A 25 31.94 -9.22 20.93
N ARG A 26 32.17 -8.06 20.30
CA ARG A 26 31.57 -6.80 20.72
C ARG A 26 30.81 -6.23 19.53
N ASN A 27 29.50 -6.07 19.76
CA ASN A 27 28.47 -5.42 18.95
C ASN A 27 27.78 -6.26 17.88
N GLN A 28 26.72 -6.91 18.38
CA GLN A 28 25.61 -7.50 17.64
C GLN A 28 24.60 -6.41 17.23
N HIS A 29 24.01 -6.57 16.05
CA HIS A 29 22.71 -6.02 15.60
C HIS A 29 22.53 -4.50 15.40
N LEU A 30 23.30 -3.90 14.47
CA LEU A 30 22.69 -2.90 13.59
C LEU A 30 22.09 -3.62 12.39
N PHE A 31 20.77 -3.77 12.35
CA PHE A 31 20.10 -4.17 11.11
C PHE A 31 20.38 -3.10 10.04
N PRO A 32 20.86 -3.47 8.84
CA PRO A 32 21.19 -2.50 7.81
C PRO A 32 19.94 -1.73 7.40
N VAL A 33 20.05 -0.40 7.21
CA VAL A 33 18.94 0.50 6.87
C VAL A 33 18.13 0.00 5.65
N THR A 34 18.78 -0.72 4.74
CA THR A 34 18.15 -1.37 3.58
C THR A 34 17.17 -2.48 3.97
N THR A 35 17.47 -3.28 4.99
CA THR A 35 16.55 -4.32 5.49
C THR A 35 15.35 -3.72 6.20
N PHE A 36 15.53 -2.61 6.91
CA PHE A 36 14.41 -1.87 7.51
C PHE A 36 13.49 -1.26 6.44
N LEU A 37 14.06 -0.65 5.39
CA LEU A 37 13.31 -0.11 4.25
C LEU A 37 12.57 -1.21 3.47
N LEU A 38 13.20 -2.36 3.22
CA LEU A 38 12.58 -3.53 2.58
C LEU A 38 11.43 -4.09 3.42
N LEU A 39 11.59 -4.17 4.74
CA LEU A 39 10.56 -4.65 5.65
C LEU A 39 9.39 -3.66 5.72
N LEU A 40 9.66 -2.35 5.75
CA LEU A 40 8.65 -1.30 5.70
C LEU A 40 7.87 -1.36 4.38
N PHE A 41 8.56 -1.51 3.25
CA PHE A 41 7.94 -1.69 1.94
C PHE A 41 7.07 -2.95 1.91
N PHE A 42 7.56 -4.07 2.42
CA PHE A 42 6.81 -5.32 2.50
C PHE A 42 5.59 -5.20 3.41
N LEU A 43 5.71 -4.56 4.57
CA LEU A 43 4.59 -4.25 5.46
C LEU A 43 3.58 -3.31 4.82
N LEU A 44 4.03 -2.32 4.04
CA LEU A 44 3.17 -1.42 3.30
C LEU A 44 2.42 -2.15 2.18
N VAL A 45 3.08 -3.05 1.45
CA VAL A 45 2.45 -3.93 0.45
C VAL A 45 1.44 -4.86 1.11
N LEU A 46 1.78 -5.48 2.25
CA LEU A 46 0.85 -6.33 2.99
C LEU A 46 -0.35 -5.54 3.52
N PHE A 47 -0.12 -4.35 4.08
CA PHE A 47 -1.17 -3.48 4.59
C PHE A 47 -2.11 -3.03 3.47
N PHE A 48 -1.54 -2.58 2.35
CA PHE A 48 -2.27 -2.21 1.15
C PHE A 48 -3.11 -3.39 0.62
N PHE A 49 -2.49 -4.57 0.44
CA PHE A 49 -3.18 -5.76 -0.05
C PHE A 49 -4.31 -6.21 0.89
N ASN A 50 -4.13 -6.06 2.21
CA ASN A 50 -5.12 -6.45 3.20
C ASN A 50 -6.29 -5.46 3.29
N ILE A 51 -6.04 -4.15 3.11
CA ILE A 51 -7.09 -3.13 2.99
C ILE A 51 -8.04 -3.49 1.83
N PHE A 52 -7.52 -3.74 0.62
CA PHE A 52 -8.39 -4.09 -0.51
C PHE A 52 -9.14 -5.40 -0.31
N ARG A 53 -8.54 -6.36 0.41
CA ARG A 53 -9.24 -7.61 0.78
C ARG A 53 -10.40 -7.36 1.74
N GLN A 54 -10.27 -6.43 2.68
CA GLN A 54 -11.37 -6.02 3.59
C GLN A 54 -12.44 -5.18 2.90
N LEU A 55 -12.07 -4.38 1.89
CA LEU A 55 -12.99 -3.57 1.09
C LEU A 55 -13.88 -4.39 0.14
N SER A 56 -13.67 -5.70 0.04
CA SER A 56 -14.46 -6.62 -0.81
C SER A 56 -15.96 -6.71 -0.48
N LYS A 57 -16.38 -6.14 0.66
CA LYS A 57 -17.80 -6.02 1.05
C LYS A 57 -18.30 -4.57 1.04
N LEU A 58 -17.42 -3.62 0.74
CA LEU A 58 -17.74 -2.21 0.86
C LEU A 58 -18.64 -1.81 -0.31
N LYS A 59 -19.83 -1.32 0.04
CA LYS A 59 -20.87 -0.92 -0.91
C LYS A 59 -21.00 0.60 -1.03
N VAL A 60 -20.66 1.33 0.03
CA VAL A 60 -20.88 2.77 0.11
C VAL A 60 -19.59 3.44 0.56
N ILE A 61 -19.09 4.38 -0.23
CA ILE A 61 -18.00 5.28 0.15
C ILE A 61 -18.58 6.67 0.32
N MET A 62 -18.45 7.21 1.53
CA MET A 62 -18.80 8.59 1.85
C MET A 62 -17.50 9.34 2.11
N ALA A 63 -17.13 10.19 1.15
CA ALA A 63 -15.91 10.98 1.17
C ALA A 63 -16.20 12.43 0.74
N GLY A 64 -17.43 12.89 0.97
CA GLY A 64 -17.81 14.28 0.75
C GLY A 64 -17.27 15.21 1.84
N GLU A 65 -17.25 16.52 1.55
CA GLU A 65 -16.77 17.58 2.45
C GLU A 65 -15.31 17.39 2.90
N ASN A 66 -14.46 16.99 1.95
CA ASN A 66 -13.03 16.84 2.17
C ASN A 66 -12.24 17.70 1.17
N ASP A 67 -10.91 17.69 1.30
CA ASP A 67 -10.00 18.32 0.34
C ASP A 67 -9.39 17.27 -0.61
N ILE A 68 -10.21 16.35 -1.12
CA ILE A 68 -9.73 15.31 -2.04
C ILE A 68 -9.34 15.96 -3.36
N THR A 69 -8.07 15.81 -3.74
CA THR A 69 -7.55 16.29 -5.02
C THR A 69 -7.74 15.25 -6.12
N ASP A 70 -7.47 13.99 -5.78
CA ASP A 70 -7.43 12.88 -6.72
C ASP A 70 -7.99 11.61 -6.08
N ILE A 71 -8.60 10.78 -6.91
CA ILE A 71 -9.11 9.47 -6.50
C ILE A 71 -8.14 8.40 -7.00
N PRO A 72 -7.66 7.51 -6.12
CA PRO A 72 -6.81 6.41 -6.52
C PRO A 72 -7.48 5.49 -7.56
N VAL A 73 -6.73 5.02 -8.54
CA VAL A 73 -7.20 4.06 -9.55
C VAL A 73 -7.74 2.77 -8.93
N GLU A 74 -7.27 2.44 -7.72
CA GLU A 74 -7.65 1.27 -6.96
C GLU A 74 -9.10 1.31 -6.46
N VAL A 75 -9.76 2.48 -6.41
CA VAL A 75 -11.20 2.56 -6.15
C VAL A 75 -11.99 1.85 -7.25
N GLY A 76 -11.48 1.85 -8.48
CA GLY A 76 -12.02 1.07 -9.60
C GLY A 76 -11.98 -0.45 -9.41
N ASN A 77 -11.13 -0.95 -8.51
CA ASN A 77 -10.99 -2.38 -8.21
C ASN A 77 -11.93 -2.89 -7.12
N ILE A 78 -12.92 -2.10 -6.68
CA ILE A 78 -13.89 -2.51 -5.67
C ILE A 78 -15.17 -3.01 -6.37
N PRO A 79 -15.33 -4.33 -6.62
CA PRO A 79 -16.44 -4.86 -7.43
C PRO A 79 -17.81 -4.77 -6.74
N THR A 80 -17.83 -4.46 -5.45
CA THR A 80 -19.07 -4.35 -4.65
C THR A 80 -19.53 -2.92 -4.45
N LEU A 81 -18.76 -1.92 -4.88
CA LEU A 81 -19.07 -0.52 -4.69
C LEU A 81 -20.36 -0.18 -5.46
N HIS A 82 -21.32 0.40 -4.75
CA HIS A 82 -22.64 0.73 -5.23
C HIS A 82 -22.89 2.25 -5.19
N ASP A 83 -22.46 2.89 -4.09
CA ASP A 83 -22.64 4.32 -3.87
C ASP A 83 -21.29 4.99 -3.58
N LEU A 84 -20.98 6.05 -4.32
CA LEU A 84 -19.79 6.87 -4.14
C LEU A 84 -20.19 8.34 -3.99
N HIS A 85 -20.00 8.88 -2.80
CA HIS A 85 -20.29 10.28 -2.48
C HIS A 85 -18.98 11.05 -2.29
N LEU A 86 -18.75 12.01 -3.17
CA LEU A 86 -17.57 12.88 -3.20
C LEU A 86 -17.99 14.35 -3.28
N ASN A 87 -19.22 14.66 -2.87
CA ASN A 87 -19.74 16.02 -2.89
C ASN A 87 -18.87 16.97 -2.06
N ASN A 88 -18.80 18.24 -2.43
CA ASN A 88 -18.04 19.27 -1.72
C ASN A 88 -16.54 18.94 -1.59
N ASN A 89 -15.91 18.50 -2.68
CA ASN A 89 -14.45 18.42 -2.78
C ASN A 89 -13.95 19.52 -3.75
N PRO A 90 -13.52 20.68 -3.24
CA PRO A 90 -13.23 21.86 -4.07
C PRO A 90 -12.00 21.70 -4.96
N ASN A 91 -11.13 20.72 -4.65
CA ASN A 91 -9.91 20.45 -5.40
C ASN A 91 -10.01 19.21 -6.32
N LEU A 92 -11.16 18.52 -6.35
CA LEU A 92 -11.34 17.32 -7.15
C LEU A 92 -11.51 17.69 -8.63
N ASN A 93 -10.42 17.61 -9.38
CA ASN A 93 -10.37 18.07 -10.76
C ASN A 93 -10.60 16.95 -11.80
N SER A 94 -10.36 15.70 -11.42
CA SER A 94 -10.44 14.57 -12.34
C SER A 94 -10.94 13.29 -11.64
N LEU A 95 -11.39 12.33 -12.45
CA LEU A 95 -11.79 11.00 -11.99
C LEU A 95 -10.99 9.95 -12.78
N PRO A 96 -10.53 8.87 -12.12
CA PRO A 96 -9.85 7.78 -12.82
C PRO A 96 -10.82 7.03 -13.73
N ALA A 97 -10.35 6.65 -14.91
CA ALA A 97 -11.15 5.90 -15.89
C ALA A 97 -11.53 4.51 -15.35
N GLU A 98 -10.71 3.99 -14.44
CA GLU A 98 -10.88 2.73 -13.73
C GLU A 98 -12.16 2.70 -12.87
N LEU A 99 -12.77 3.84 -12.51
CA LEU A 99 -14.09 3.86 -11.87
C LEU A 99 -15.18 3.20 -12.74
N SER A 100 -15.00 3.14 -14.06
CA SER A 100 -15.92 2.41 -14.94
C SER A 100 -15.86 0.88 -14.75
N LEU A 101 -14.87 0.35 -14.03
CA LEU A 101 -14.75 -1.07 -13.70
C LEU A 101 -15.65 -1.48 -12.54
N CYS A 102 -16.13 -0.52 -11.75
CA CYS A 102 -17.11 -0.74 -10.70
C CYS A 102 -18.49 -1.07 -11.31
N SER A 103 -18.67 -2.33 -11.70
CA SER A 103 -19.88 -2.82 -12.40
C SER A 103 -21.19 -2.69 -11.62
N LYS A 104 -21.10 -2.44 -10.30
CA LYS A 104 -22.25 -2.27 -9.41
C LYS A 104 -22.50 -0.82 -8.98
N LEU A 105 -21.68 0.14 -9.44
CA LEU A 105 -21.83 1.54 -9.07
C LEU A 105 -23.09 2.11 -9.73
N ILE A 106 -24.04 2.55 -8.90
CA ILE A 106 -25.30 3.16 -9.35
C ILE A 106 -25.32 4.65 -9.00
N ILE A 107 -24.87 4.99 -7.80
CA ILE A 107 -24.90 6.35 -7.29
C ILE A 107 -23.48 6.92 -7.29
N LEU A 108 -23.31 8.04 -8.00
CA LEU A 108 -22.07 8.83 -8.01
C LEU A 108 -22.46 10.28 -7.76
N ASN A 109 -22.26 10.76 -6.52
CA ASN A 109 -22.50 12.15 -6.17
C ASN A 109 -21.19 12.94 -6.26
N LEU A 110 -21.15 13.92 -7.14
CA LEU A 110 -20.01 14.80 -7.42
C LEU A 110 -20.40 16.28 -7.31
N GLU A 111 -21.48 16.58 -6.59
CA GLU A 111 -21.94 17.95 -6.38
C GLU A 111 -20.83 18.83 -5.81
N SER A 112 -20.74 20.07 -6.28
CA SER A 112 -19.71 21.02 -5.86
C SER A 112 -18.25 20.55 -6.08
N CYS A 113 -18.01 19.72 -7.11
CA CYS A 113 -16.66 19.37 -7.57
C CYS A 113 -16.36 20.08 -8.90
N PRO A 114 -15.18 20.73 -9.07
CA PRO A 114 -14.90 21.51 -10.27
C PRO A 114 -14.66 20.67 -11.53
N LEU A 115 -14.34 19.36 -11.40
CA LEU A 115 -14.22 18.34 -12.46
C LEU A 115 -13.72 18.87 -13.82
N ARG A 116 -12.70 19.73 -13.82
CA ARG A 116 -12.26 20.48 -15.01
C ARG A 116 -11.79 19.59 -16.16
N ALA A 117 -11.40 18.35 -15.85
CA ALA A 117 -10.99 17.38 -16.85
C ALA A 117 -12.17 16.76 -17.63
N LEU A 118 -13.41 16.89 -17.12
CA LEU A 118 -14.60 16.36 -17.76
C LEU A 118 -15.36 17.47 -18.50
N PRO A 119 -15.86 17.21 -19.72
CA PRO A 119 -16.72 18.15 -20.42
C PRO A 119 -17.99 18.44 -19.62
N GLU A 120 -18.40 19.71 -19.56
CA GLU A 120 -19.60 20.15 -18.84
C GLU A 120 -20.88 19.38 -19.21
N PRO A 121 -21.15 19.04 -20.49
CA PRO A 121 -22.34 18.24 -20.85
C PRO A 121 -22.34 16.83 -20.21
N ILE A 122 -21.16 16.27 -19.96
CA ILE A 122 -21.00 14.95 -19.35
C ILE A 122 -21.27 15.03 -17.85
N VAL A 123 -20.78 16.08 -17.19
CA VAL A 123 -21.03 16.34 -15.78
C VAL A 123 -22.52 16.60 -15.54
N GLN A 124 -23.16 17.41 -16.39
CA GLN A 124 -24.60 17.69 -16.33
C GLN A 124 -25.47 16.46 -16.67
N GLY A 125 -24.95 15.54 -17.49
CA GLY A 125 -25.62 14.29 -17.85
C GLY A 125 -25.75 13.27 -16.71
N GLY A 126 -25.19 13.58 -15.53
CA GLY A 126 -25.30 12.77 -14.32
C GLY A 126 -24.33 11.58 -14.28
N SER A 127 -24.48 10.74 -13.26
CA SER A 127 -23.58 9.62 -12.96
C SER A 127 -23.39 8.66 -14.13
N ALA A 128 -24.48 8.30 -14.83
CA ALA A 128 -24.44 7.36 -15.94
C ALA A 128 -23.60 7.87 -17.13
N MET A 129 -23.73 9.16 -17.48
CA MET A 129 -22.95 9.77 -18.56
C MET A 129 -21.47 9.85 -18.21
N ILE A 130 -21.14 10.18 -16.96
CA ILE A 130 -19.76 10.20 -16.47
C ILE A 130 -19.15 8.80 -16.55
N ILE A 131 -19.84 7.78 -16.04
CA ILE A 131 -19.35 6.39 -16.08
C ILE A 131 -19.19 5.90 -17.52
N TYR A 132 -20.13 6.22 -18.41
CA TYR A 132 -20.02 5.90 -19.82
C TYR A 132 -18.79 6.57 -20.47
N PHE A 133 -18.56 7.87 -20.20
CA PHE A 133 -17.39 8.57 -20.71
C PHE A 133 -16.09 7.95 -20.21
N LEU A 134 -15.99 7.65 -18.90
CA LEU A 134 -14.82 6.99 -18.31
C LEU A 134 -14.59 5.61 -18.95
N GLN A 135 -15.66 4.87 -19.25
CA GLN A 135 -15.56 3.59 -19.97
C GLN A 135 -14.98 3.76 -21.37
N GLN A 136 -15.40 4.78 -22.13
CA GLN A 136 -14.83 5.07 -23.46
C GLN A 136 -13.35 5.43 -23.37
N VAL A 137 -12.97 6.28 -22.40
CA VAL A 137 -11.56 6.64 -22.16
C VAL A 137 -10.72 5.39 -21.83
N LEU A 138 -11.23 4.50 -20.98
CA LEU A 138 -10.52 3.27 -20.62
C LEU A 138 -10.38 2.31 -21.80
N GLN A 139 -11.39 2.21 -22.67
CA GLN A 139 -11.32 1.41 -23.90
C GLN A 139 -10.28 1.94 -24.87
N LEU A 140 -10.23 3.26 -25.08
CA LEU A 140 -9.22 3.90 -25.94
C LEU A 140 -7.80 3.66 -25.41
N ARG A 141 -7.58 3.82 -24.09
CA ARG A 141 -6.27 3.52 -23.46
C ARG A 141 -5.85 2.06 -23.67
N ARG A 142 -6.79 1.11 -23.60
CA ARG A 142 -6.49 -0.31 -23.86
C ARG A 142 -6.11 -0.58 -25.31
N GLN A 143 -6.73 0.12 -26.26
CA GLN A 143 -6.40 -0.01 -27.69
C GLN A 143 -5.05 0.62 -28.04
N GLN A 144 -4.67 1.70 -27.35
CA GLN A 144 -3.40 2.40 -27.56
C GLN A 144 -2.20 1.71 -26.88
N ASN A 145 -2.43 0.91 -25.84
CA ASN A 145 -1.40 0.10 -25.17
C ASN A 145 -1.17 -1.27 -25.84
N ILE A 146 -1.54 -1.42 -27.11
CA ILE A 146 -1.19 -2.56 -27.97
C ILE A 146 -0.32 -2.04 -29.12
N LEU A 147 0.89 -1.57 -28.81
CA LEU A 147 2.03 -1.44 -29.73
C LEU A 147 3.33 -1.52 -28.91
#